data_AF-A0A5M5C1L2-F1
#
_entry.id   AF-A0A5M5C1L2-F1
#
_cell.length_a   1.000
_cell.length_b   1.000
_cell.length_c   1.000
_cell.angle_alpha   90.00
_cell.angle_beta   90.00
_cell.angle_gamma   90.00
#
_symmetry.space_group_name_H-M   'P 1'
#
loop_
_entity.id
_entity.type
_entity.pdbx_description
1 polymer ?
#
loop_
_entity_poly.entity_id
_entity_poly.type
_entity_poly.pdbx_seq_one_letter_code
_entity_poly.pdbx_strand_id
1 'polypeptide(L)'
;MSEELQQKLRDQLWEVANKLRGNMSASDFMYFTLGFIFYKYLSEKIEKHANDALAEDEVSFKELWAMEKDKDVEELQEGVKTECLENIGYFIEPDFLFSS
;
A
#
# COMPACT_ATOMS: atom_id res chain seq x y z
N MET A 1 -10.61 -27.10 -26.76
CA MET A 1 -9.55 -26.06 -26.83
C MET A 1 -8.27 -26.79 -27.23
N SER A 2 -7.69 -26.47 -28.40
CA SER A 2 -6.50 -27.17 -28.92
C SER A 2 -5.32 -26.96 -27.96
N GLU A 3 -4.54 -28.01 -27.68
CA GLU A 3 -3.34 -27.96 -26.83
C GLU A 3 -2.34 -26.88 -27.29
N GLU A 4 -2.28 -26.64 -28.61
CA GLU A 4 -1.47 -25.57 -29.20
C GLU A 4 -1.86 -24.16 -28.71
N LEU A 5 -3.15 -23.93 -28.46
CA LEU A 5 -3.63 -22.64 -27.98
C LEU A 5 -3.26 -22.44 -26.50
N GLN A 6 -3.29 -23.50 -25.69
CA GLN A 6 -2.81 -23.45 -24.32
C GLN A 6 -1.30 -23.26 -24.25
N GLN A 7 -0.54 -23.88 -25.16
CA GLN A 7 0.90 -23.67 -25.28
C GLN A 7 1.22 -22.20 -25.58
N LYS A 8 0.61 -21.64 -26.63
CA LYS A 8 0.78 -20.23 -27.00
C LYS A 8 0.41 -19.26 -25.88
N LEU A 9 -0.66 -19.55 -25.14
CA LEU A 9 -1.06 -18.73 -24.01
C LEU A 9 -0.03 -18.76 -22.88
N ARG A 10 0.51 -19.94 -22.56
CA ARG A 10 1.60 -20.10 -21.57
C ARG A 10 2.85 -19.34 -21.99
N ASP A 11 3.23 -19.43 -23.26
CA ASP A 11 4.40 -18.76 -23.81
C ASP A 11 4.24 -17.23 -23.77
N GLN A 12 3.04 -16.72 -24.08
CA GLN A 12 2.74 -15.29 -23.96
C GLN A 12 2.79 -14.80 -22.52
N LEU A 13 2.22 -15.55 -21.57
CA LEU A 13 2.29 -15.21 -20.14
C LEU A 13 3.74 -15.21 -19.63
N TRP A 14 4.54 -16.18 -20.08
CA TRP A 14 5.96 -16.26 -19.76
C TRP A 14 6.75 -15.09 -20.35
N GLU A 15 6.45 -14.69 -21.58
CA GLU A 15 7.06 -13.51 -22.23
C GLU A 15 6.76 -12.22 -21.47
N VAL A 16 5.50 -12.02 -21.07
CA VAL A 16 5.06 -10.84 -20.31
C VAL A 16 5.77 -10.80 -18.96
N ALA A 17 5.88 -11.93 -18.27
CA ALA A 17 6.62 -12.05 -17.02
C ALA A 17 8.13 -11.75 -17.20
N ASN A 18 8.75 -12.23 -18.28
CA ASN A 18 10.16 -11.91 -18.59
C ASN A 18 10.36 -10.43 -18.92
N LYS A 19 9.42 -9.80 -19.64
CA LYS A 19 9.46 -8.35 -19.93
C LYS A 19 9.33 -7.53 -18.65
N LEU A 20 8.47 -7.94 -17.72
CA LEU A 20 8.35 -7.32 -16.39
C LEU A 20 9.60 -7.51 -15.52
N ARG A 21 10.30 -8.66 -15.65
CA ARG A 21 11.55 -8.94 -14.94
C ARG A 21 12.75 -8.13 -15.46
N GLY A 22 12.75 -7.73 -16.73
CA GLY A 22 13.88 -7.03 -17.34
C GLY A 22 15.19 -7.83 -17.24
N ASN A 23 16.29 -7.16 -16.87
CA ASN A 23 17.63 -7.76 -16.68
C ASN A 23 17.89 -8.35 -15.29
N MET A 24 16.87 -8.43 -14.43
CA MET A 24 17.05 -8.83 -13.04
C MET A 24 17.01 -10.35 -12.88
N SER A 25 17.78 -10.89 -11.92
CA SER A 25 17.71 -12.31 -11.60
C SER A 25 16.35 -12.65 -10.99
N ALA A 26 15.92 -13.92 -11.08
CA ALA A 26 14.66 -14.34 -10.48
C ALA A 26 14.60 -14.06 -8.96
N SER A 27 15.75 -14.16 -8.29
CA SER A 27 15.90 -13.82 -6.87
C SER A 27 15.67 -12.33 -6.62
N ASP A 28 16.25 -11.45 -7.44
CA ASP A 28 16.04 -10.01 -7.32
C ASP A 28 14.57 -9.67 -7.52
N PHE A 29 13.95 -10.14 -8.62
CA PHE A 29 12.53 -9.90 -8.88
C PHE A 29 11.62 -10.33 -7.73
N MET A 30 11.92 -11.46 -7.08
CA MET A 30 11.20 -11.94 -5.90
C MET A 30 11.32 -10.97 -4.71
N TYR A 31 12.51 -10.43 -4.43
CA TYR A 31 12.67 -9.44 -3.35
C TYR A 31 11.92 -8.14 -3.64
N PHE A 32 11.94 -7.67 -4.88
CA PHE A 32 11.19 -6.46 -5.26
C PHE A 32 9.68 -6.69 -5.19
N THR A 33 9.16 -7.78 -5.77
CA THR A 33 7.71 -8.08 -5.70
C THR A 33 7.24 -8.33 -4.27
N LEU A 34 8.02 -9.01 -3.44
CA LEU A 34 7.68 -9.21 -2.03
C LEU A 34 7.69 -7.89 -1.27
N GLY A 35 8.65 -7.00 -1.54
CA GLY A 35 8.70 -5.65 -0.99
C GLY A 35 7.45 -4.83 -1.34
N PHE A 36 7.01 -4.88 -2.60
CA PHE A 36 5.78 -4.21 -3.03
C PHE A 36 4.52 -4.79 -2.37
N ILE A 37 4.41 -6.12 -2.27
CA ILE A 37 3.28 -6.77 -1.60
C ILE A 37 3.25 -6.40 -0.11
N PHE A 38 4.42 -6.40 0.54
CA PHE A 38 4.53 -6.04 1.94
C PHE A 38 4.18 -4.56 2.18
N TYR A 39 4.70 -3.66 1.34
CA TYR A 39 4.35 -2.25 1.41
C TYR A 39 2.86 -1.99 1.17
N LYS A 40 2.26 -2.67 0.19
CA LYS A 40 0.81 -2.64 -0.03
C LYS A 40 0.06 -3.09 1.22
N TYR A 41 0.47 -4.20 1.83
CA TYR A 41 -0.16 -4.71 3.06
C TYR A 41 -0.04 -3.72 4.23
N LEU A 42 1.14 -3.12 4.45
CA LEU A 42 1.33 -2.11 5.49
C LEU A 42 0.47 -0.88 5.22
N SER A 43 0.44 -0.40 3.98
CA SER A 43 -0.37 0.74 3.57
C SER A 43 -1.85 0.52 3.81
N GLU A 44 -2.40 -0.62 3.40
CA GLU A 44 -3.82 -0.94 3.62
C GLU A 44 -4.14 -1.10 5.11
N LYS A 45 -3.21 -1.67 5.89
CA LYS A 45 -3.38 -1.88 7.33
C LYS A 45 -3.43 -0.56 8.09
N ILE A 46 -2.52 0.38 7.82
CA ILE A 46 -2.52 1.68 8.49
C ILE A 46 -3.71 2.54 8.05
N GLU A 47 -4.04 2.56 6.75
CA GLU A 47 -5.20 3.31 6.24
C GLU A 47 -6.48 2.84 6.92
N LYS A 48 -6.66 1.53 7.07
CA LYS A 48 -7.80 0.98 7.80
C LYS A 48 -7.78 1.35 9.27
N HIS A 49 -6.64 1.20 9.94
CA HIS A 49 -6.53 1.47 11.38
C HIS A 49 -6.79 2.94 11.71
N ALA A 50 -6.19 3.86 10.96
CA ALA A 50 -6.39 5.30 11.15
C ALA A 50 -7.83 5.73 10.83
N ASN A 51 -8.47 5.15 9.81
CA ASN A 51 -9.89 5.39 9.54
C ASN A 51 -10.80 4.84 10.66
N ASP A 52 -10.46 3.68 11.24
CA ASP A 52 -11.21 3.12 12.36
C ASP A 52 -11.08 4.01 13.62
N ALA A 53 -9.90 4.61 13.85
CA ALA A 53 -9.66 5.54 14.95
C ALA A 53 -10.38 6.88 14.77
N LEU A 54 -10.46 7.38 13.54
CA LEU A 54 -11.16 8.61 13.17
C LEU A 54 -12.66 8.41 12.89
N ALA A 55 -13.19 7.20 13.09
CA ALA A 55 -14.59 6.90 12.81
C ALA A 55 -15.57 7.76 13.66
N GLU A 56 -15.16 8.17 14.86
CA GLU A 56 -15.95 9.05 15.73
C GLU A 56 -15.93 10.51 15.26
N ASP A 57 -14.84 10.94 14.60
CA ASP A 57 -14.68 12.30 14.08
C ASP A 57 -15.36 12.51 12.71
N GLU A 58 -15.92 11.45 12.12
CA GLU A 58 -16.55 11.45 10.77
C GLU A 58 -15.62 11.96 9.65
N VAL A 59 -14.30 11.84 9.83
CA VAL A 59 -13.28 12.27 8.87
C VAL A 59 -12.41 11.09 8.48
N SER A 60 -12.09 10.95 7.18
CA SER A 60 -11.14 9.94 6.75
C SER A 60 -9.69 10.35 6.98
N PHE A 61 -8.81 9.37 7.11
CA PHE A 61 -7.37 9.58 7.26
C PHE A 61 -6.78 10.46 6.14
N LYS A 62 -7.27 10.33 4.91
CA LYS A 62 -6.83 11.16 3.77
C LYS A 62 -7.35 12.59 3.87
N GLU A 63 -8.60 12.77 4.28
CA GLU A 63 -9.19 14.10 4.43
C GLU A 63 -8.51 14.88 5.55
N LEU A 64 -8.22 14.25 6.69
CA LEU A 64 -7.54 14.90 7.82
C LEU A 64 -6.16 15.45 7.45
N TRP A 65 -5.44 14.80 6.54
CA TRP A 65 -4.14 15.28 6.04
C TRP A 65 -4.26 16.29 4.89
N ALA A 66 -5.40 16.35 4.20
CA ALA A 66 -5.67 17.31 3.15
C ALA A 66 -6.27 18.64 3.67
N MET A 67 -6.77 18.65 4.91
CA MET A 67 -7.31 19.85 5.57
C MET A 67 -6.23 20.92 5.78
N GLU A 68 -6.65 22.19 5.83
CA GLU A 68 -5.76 23.28 6.19
C GLU A 68 -5.23 23.09 7.62
N LYS A 69 -3.99 23.53 7.85
CA LYS A 69 -3.36 23.42 9.16
C LYS A 69 -4.04 24.37 10.15
N ASP A 70 -4.84 23.79 11.02
CA ASP A 70 -5.38 24.41 12.22
C ASP A 70 -4.84 23.67 13.46
N LYS A 71 -4.87 24.31 14.62
CA LYS A 71 -4.45 23.71 15.89
C LYS A 71 -5.22 22.44 16.21
N ASP A 72 -6.52 22.44 15.95
CA ASP A 72 -7.40 21.30 16.20
C ASP A 72 -7.05 20.13 15.26
N VAL A 73 -6.70 20.43 14.00
CA VAL A 73 -6.25 19.43 13.02
C VAL A 73 -4.87 18.85 13.39
N GLU A 74 -3.94 19.69 13.84
CA GLU A 74 -2.61 19.25 14.28
C GLU A 74 -2.70 18.34 15.51
N GLU A 75 -3.58 18.64 16.47
CA GLU A 75 -3.80 17.82 17.66
C GLU A 75 -4.40 16.45 17.30
N LEU A 76 -5.38 16.41 16.39
CA LEU A 76 -5.93 15.15 15.87
C LEU A 76 -4.88 14.33 15.10
N GLN A 77 -4.08 14.97 14.25
CA GLN A 77 -3.01 14.29 13.51
C GLN A 77 -1.96 13.68 14.46
N GLU A 78 -1.61 14.37 15.55
CA GLU A 78 -0.68 13.85 16.56
C GLU A 78 -1.29 12.69 17.35
N GLY A 79 -2.59 12.76 17.67
CA GLY A 79 -3.35 11.67 18.28
C GLY A 79 -3.32 10.40 17.44
N VAL A 80 -3.69 10.50 16.16
CA VAL A 80 -3.67 9.37 15.20
C VAL A 80 -2.26 8.82 15.02
N LYS A 81 -1.23 9.68 14.93
CA LYS A 81 0.17 9.24 14.85
C LYS A 81 0.57 8.41 16.07
N THR A 82 0.24 8.89 17.26
CA THR A 82 0.58 8.21 18.52
C THR A 82 -0.14 6.86 18.61
N GLU A 83 -1.43 6.84 18.32
CA GLU A 83 -2.25 5.62 18.33
C GLU A 83 -1.75 4.58 17.31
N CYS A 84 -1.38 5.01 16.11
CA CYS A 84 -0.72 4.13 15.13
C CYS A 84 0.63 3.61 15.64
N LEU A 85 1.48 4.45 16.20
CA LEU A 85 2.79 4.02 16.70
C LEU A 85 2.66 3.03 17.87
N GLU A 86 1.65 3.17 18.73
CA GLU A 86 1.42 2.27 19.86
C GLU A 86 0.76 0.94 19.45
N ASN A 87 -0.24 0.97 18.57
CA ASN A 87 -1.02 -0.21 18.21
C ASN A 87 -0.43 -1.02 17.06
N ILE A 88 0.12 -0.35 16.04
CA ILE A 88 0.68 -1.00 14.84
C ILE A 88 2.21 -0.91 14.76
N GLY A 89 2.85 -0.01 15.50
CA GLY A 89 4.32 0.07 15.61
C GLY A 89 5.01 0.87 14.50
N TYR A 90 4.26 1.51 13.61
CA TYR A 90 4.77 2.33 12.52
C TYR A 90 3.74 3.36 12.09
N PHE A 91 4.20 4.41 11.39
CA PHE A 91 3.36 5.44 10.82
C PHE A 91 3.82 5.77 9.39
N ILE A 92 2.87 5.90 8.46
CA ILE A 92 3.07 6.27 7.06
C ILE A 92 2.05 7.35 6.76
N GLU A 93 2.48 8.47 6.17
CA GLU A 93 1.55 9.56 5.83
C GLU A 93 0.63 9.15 4.68
N PRO A 94 -0.60 9.69 4.62
CA PRO A 94 -1.58 9.41 3.57
C PRO A 94 -1.07 9.62 2.13
N ASP A 95 -0.12 10.53 1.92
CA ASP A 95 0.51 10.82 0.61
C ASP A 95 1.50 9.74 0.15
N PHE A 96 1.98 8.90 1.08
CA PHE A 96 2.89 7.80 0.83
C PHE A 96 2.20 6.45 1.05
N LEU A 97 0.90 6.36 0.81
CA LEU A 97 0.20 5.09 0.79
C LEU A 97 0.26 4.50 -0.62
N PHE A 98 0.02 3.19 -0.71
CA PHE A 98 -0.11 2.49 -1.98
C PHE A 98 -1.35 2.97 -2.77
N SER A 99 -2.36 3.49 -2.06
CA SER A 99 -3.62 3.99 -2.60
C SER A 99 -3.62 5.52 -2.85
N SER A 100 -2.47 6.18 -2.70
CA SER A 100 -2.28 7.61 -2.98
C SER A 100 -2.36 7.92 -4.47
#